data_AF-A0A534WDJ1-F1
#
_entry.id   AF-A0A534WDJ1-F1
#
_cell.length_a   1.000
_cell.length_b   1.000
_cell.length_c   1.000
_cell.angle_alpha   90.00
_cell.angle_beta   90.00
_cell.angle_gamma   90.00
#
_symmetry.space_group_name_H-M   'P 1'
#
loop_
_entity.id
_entity.type
_entity.pdbx_description
1 polymer ?
#
loop_
_entity_poly.entity_id
_entity_poly.type
_entity_poly.pdbx_seq_one_letter_code
_entity_poly.pdbx_strand_id
1 'polypeptide(L)'
;MNKRFFRVVIFALFAGFGFASAAHELECEKRAGIVKLDATGHPMLDPATGLPMFAVAPAAVLEVGTYPAAIGFRIGVHNLAADTSVVTAVSDPLLDALASKATFGTLIGPGLSLAVDGRAEQVVVVNVDSQQQCLDLFKGGATGAAPVCQNVVENRFVVSHEVGSAECRTQVICGAPPPPPTCDAGQHSCDGKCVSNSSLNSCGKSCTPCAAPPEHAKATCDGSACGFECDPNYVHSNGANIHVAGTTNGALTSDANFGDYDAFLASLDRSGARYQTRQFGTAGHDEGNGVSIDAAGNRYVVWTGSSAMVTKFDAAGNSLWTKAIGGSGGLTRSSGIVADAAGNTYAAGSTSESLSDQTNAGLNDAFVTKLDTLGNEVWTRLIGSSGNDFARAVALDQAGNVYVAGHTTGVLAGTANGGREDAFLAKLDSAGNLLWIRQFGSADGEAANGVGVDAAGNAYVGGSVIVTIEGIPIGDTDVFLAKYDSSGNQIWFQQFGSTDSDNGNAVAVDAAGNSWIAGSMLGDTPGGEPNAFVAKYDTAGTRLWLHQFGSDLGEFANGIVVDAGGNAYVTGTTNGDFGPPPNAGGEDVFVFKIDPSGKLMNGAH
;
A
#
# COMPACT_ATOMS: atom_id res chain seq x y z
N MET A 1 -49.78 -27.12 46.98
CA MET A 1 -50.65 -26.22 46.21
C MET A 1 -49.84 -25.64 45.06
N ASN A 2 -50.31 -25.86 43.83
CA ASN A 2 -50.01 -25.23 42.53
C ASN A 2 -48.53 -25.14 42.07
N LYS A 3 -48.04 -26.04 41.19
CA LYS A 3 -48.07 -26.03 39.69
C LYS A 3 -47.24 -24.86 39.08
N ARG A 4 -46.37 -25.00 38.06
CA ARG A 4 -45.77 -26.08 37.24
C ARG A 4 -44.80 -25.42 36.20
N PHE A 5 -43.63 -26.06 35.94
CA PHE A 5 -42.80 -26.17 34.70
C PHE A 5 -41.98 -25.02 34.01
N PHE A 6 -40.64 -25.15 34.13
CA PHE A 6 -39.53 -25.24 33.14
C PHE A 6 -39.64 -24.83 31.64
N ARG A 7 -38.59 -24.13 31.18
CA ARG A 7 -37.67 -24.38 30.00
C ARG A 7 -36.57 -23.30 30.10
N VAL A 8 -35.26 -23.52 30.25
CA VAL A 8 -34.24 -24.34 29.56
C VAL A 8 -34.32 -24.23 28.03
N VAL A 9 -33.39 -23.47 27.45
CA VAL A 9 -32.89 -23.70 26.10
C VAL A 9 -31.39 -23.96 26.19
N ILE A 10 -31.03 -25.16 25.76
CA ILE A 10 -29.72 -25.71 25.44
C ILE A 10 -29.46 -25.43 23.97
N PHE A 11 -28.22 -25.08 23.60
CA PHE A 11 -27.45 -25.61 22.44
C PHE A 11 -25.99 -25.21 22.73
N ALA A 12 -25.10 -26.11 23.18
CA ALA A 12 -24.29 -27.08 22.40
C ALA A 12 -23.40 -26.38 21.33
N LEU A 13 -22.10 -26.16 21.55
CA LEU A 13 -20.90 -27.02 21.51
C LEU A 13 -20.21 -27.13 20.13
N PHE A 14 -18.87 -27.14 20.18
CA PHE A 14 -17.81 -27.31 19.15
C PHE A 14 -17.31 -26.00 18.50
N ALA A 15 -16.12 -25.46 18.81
CA ALA A 15 -14.74 -25.99 18.80
C ALA A 15 -14.18 -26.25 17.39
N GLY A 16 -13.03 -25.64 17.08
CA GLY A 16 -12.12 -26.16 16.04
C GLY A 16 -11.54 -25.12 15.07
N PHE A 17 -10.31 -24.70 15.37
CA PHE A 17 -9.17 -24.49 14.46
C PHE A 17 -9.37 -24.47 12.93
N GLY A 18 -8.80 -23.45 12.29
CA GLY A 18 -7.68 -23.64 11.34
C GLY A 18 -7.95 -23.90 9.85
N PHE A 19 -7.34 -23.01 9.04
CA PHE A 19 -6.77 -23.19 7.68
C PHE A 19 -7.60 -22.89 6.41
N ALA A 20 -7.14 -21.79 5.76
CA ALA A 20 -6.84 -21.59 4.34
C ALA A 20 -7.74 -22.18 3.24
N SER A 21 -8.32 -21.33 2.38
CA SER A 21 -7.69 -20.90 1.11
C SER A 21 -8.68 -20.12 0.21
N ALA A 22 -8.11 -19.12 -0.47
CA ALA A 22 -8.53 -18.34 -1.64
C ALA A 22 -9.94 -18.50 -2.25
N ALA A 23 -10.63 -17.36 -2.44
CA ALA A 23 -10.91 -16.81 -3.78
C ALA A 23 -11.55 -15.42 -3.65
N HIS A 24 -11.09 -14.50 -4.50
CA HIS A 24 -11.72 -13.20 -4.74
C HIS A 24 -13.15 -13.39 -5.29
N GLU A 25 -14.13 -12.72 -4.70
CA GLU A 25 -15.36 -12.35 -5.41
C GLU A 25 -15.74 -10.93 -5.01
N LEU A 26 -15.56 -10.02 -5.97
CA LEU A 26 -15.97 -8.63 -5.91
C LEU A 26 -17.37 -8.56 -6.55
N GLU A 27 -18.43 -8.76 -5.75
CA GLU A 27 -19.78 -8.45 -6.20
C GLU A 27 -20.08 -6.96 -6.03
N CYS A 28 -20.33 -6.31 -7.17
CA CYS A 28 -20.90 -4.98 -7.27
C CYS A 28 -22.38 -5.00 -6.83
N GLU A 29 -22.68 -4.63 -5.59
CA GLU A 29 -23.97 -4.04 -5.24
C GLU A 29 -23.84 -2.52 -5.18
N LYS A 30 -24.20 -1.80 -6.25
CA LYS A 30 -24.42 -0.35 -6.17
C LYS A 30 -25.81 -0.08 -5.58
N ARG A 31 -25.84 0.43 -4.35
CA ARG A 31 -27.00 1.16 -3.79
C ARG A 31 -27.04 2.55 -4.45
N ALA A 32 -28.15 2.89 -5.10
CA ALA A 32 -28.40 4.26 -5.55
C ALA A 32 -28.86 5.11 -4.36
N GLY A 33 -28.14 6.21 -4.07
CA GLY A 33 -28.50 7.19 -3.04
C GLY A 33 -28.73 8.56 -3.65
N ILE A 34 -29.70 9.32 -3.12
CA ILE A 34 -29.99 10.70 -3.55
C ILE A 34 -29.01 11.64 -2.84
N VAL A 35 -28.29 12.45 -3.60
CA VAL A 35 -27.27 13.40 -3.11
C VAL A 35 -27.82 14.82 -3.17
N LYS A 36 -27.55 15.61 -2.12
CA LYS A 36 -27.98 17.01 -2.07
C LYS A 36 -27.12 17.85 -3.02
N LEU A 37 -27.74 18.67 -3.88
CA LEU A 37 -27.03 19.55 -4.82
C LEU A 37 -27.10 21.02 -4.36
N ASP A 38 -26.08 21.80 -4.70
CA ASP A 38 -26.08 23.24 -4.50
C ASP A 38 -26.88 23.98 -5.59
N ALA A 39 -26.98 25.31 -5.49
CA ALA A 39 -27.74 26.15 -6.41
C ALA A 39 -27.20 26.16 -7.86
N THR A 40 -26.03 25.56 -8.10
CA THR A 40 -25.39 25.42 -9.41
C THR A 40 -25.46 23.99 -9.97
N GLY A 41 -25.98 23.03 -9.19
CA GLY A 41 -26.14 21.64 -9.59
C GLY A 41 -24.99 20.70 -9.20
N HIS A 42 -24.09 21.13 -8.31
CA HIS A 42 -22.98 20.29 -7.83
C HIS A 42 -23.31 19.59 -6.51
N PRO A 43 -22.81 18.35 -6.27
CA PRO A 43 -22.96 17.65 -4.99
C PRO A 43 -22.44 18.45 -3.81
N MET A 44 -23.31 18.69 -2.83
CA MET A 44 -22.90 19.28 -1.55
C MET A 44 -22.13 18.23 -0.74
N LEU A 45 -20.92 18.58 -0.33
CA LEU A 45 -20.05 17.75 0.49
C LEU A 45 -20.14 18.18 1.97
N ASP A 46 -20.08 17.21 2.87
CA ASP A 46 -19.95 17.46 4.31
C ASP A 46 -18.55 18.09 4.58
N PRO A 47 -18.47 19.28 5.22
CA PRO A 47 -17.21 19.99 5.37
C PRO A 47 -16.22 19.34 6.36
N ALA A 48 -16.65 18.39 7.19
CA ALA A 48 -15.78 17.65 8.11
C ALA A 48 -15.20 16.37 7.49
N THR A 49 -15.88 15.78 6.50
CA THR A 49 -15.52 14.46 5.95
C THR A 49 -15.23 14.46 4.45
N GLY A 50 -15.60 15.52 3.71
CA GLY A 50 -15.40 15.62 2.27
C GLY A 50 -16.30 14.71 1.43
N LEU A 51 -17.27 14.02 2.04
CA LEU A 51 -18.17 13.06 1.38
C LEU A 51 -19.53 13.71 1.01
N PRO A 52 -20.24 13.20 -0.02
CA PRO A 52 -21.54 13.74 -0.40
C PRO A 52 -22.60 13.60 0.70
N MET A 53 -23.35 14.67 0.95
CA MET A 53 -24.42 14.66 1.95
C MET A 53 -25.66 13.93 1.41
N PHE A 54 -26.04 12.82 2.06
CA PHE A 54 -27.23 12.02 1.72
C PHE A 54 -28.47 12.50 2.51
N ALA A 55 -29.63 12.56 1.86
CA ALA A 55 -30.89 12.93 2.52
C ALA A 55 -31.65 11.68 2.98
N VAL A 56 -31.54 11.27 4.25
CA VAL A 56 -32.50 10.32 4.86
C VAL A 56 -32.70 10.64 6.34
N ALA A 57 -33.95 10.68 6.79
CA ALA A 57 -34.32 10.49 8.19
C ALA A 57 -35.15 9.20 8.32
N PRO A 58 -34.82 8.28 9.25
CA PRO A 58 -35.75 7.25 9.70
C PRO A 58 -36.13 7.50 11.17
N ALA A 59 -37.35 7.93 11.43
CA ALA A 59 -38.04 7.66 12.68
C ALA A 59 -39.55 7.90 12.49
N ALA A 60 -40.32 6.83 12.40
CA ALA A 60 -41.77 6.88 12.37
C ALA A 60 -42.32 6.82 13.80
N VAL A 61 -43.06 7.85 14.23
CA VAL A 61 -44.23 7.73 15.13
C VAL A 61 -45.19 8.86 14.75
N LEU A 62 -46.29 8.53 14.06
CA LEU A 62 -47.44 9.42 13.87
C LEU A 62 -48.56 8.86 14.75
N GLU A 63 -48.83 9.49 15.90
CA GLU A 63 -50.05 9.25 16.68
C GLU A 63 -51.23 9.97 16.01
N VAL A 64 -52.32 9.21 15.80
CA VAL A 64 -53.53 9.62 15.09
C VAL A 64 -54.51 10.28 16.06
N GLY A 65 -54.84 11.55 15.82
CA GLY A 65 -55.92 12.29 16.48
C GLY A 65 -56.92 12.89 15.47
N THR A 66 -57.97 12.13 15.18
CA THR A 66 -59.33 12.49 14.69
C THR A 66 -59.56 13.66 13.69
N TYR A 67 -59.79 13.26 12.42
CA TYR A 67 -60.74 13.71 11.34
C TYR A 67 -61.01 15.20 10.99
N PRO A 68 -61.44 15.53 9.73
CA PRO A 68 -61.53 14.72 8.51
C PRO A 68 -60.85 15.35 7.28
N ALA A 69 -60.15 14.55 6.48
CA ALA A 69 -60.27 14.49 5.01
C ALA A 69 -59.12 13.66 4.43
N ALA A 70 -59.51 12.72 3.56
CA ALA A 70 -58.71 12.20 2.45
C ALA A 70 -57.29 11.69 2.77
N ILE A 71 -57.19 10.38 2.97
CA ILE A 71 -56.51 9.42 2.06
C ILE A 71 -56.26 8.17 2.90
N GLY A 72 -57.11 7.16 2.68
CA GLY A 72 -56.88 5.82 3.21
C GLY A 72 -55.88 5.09 2.32
N PHE A 73 -54.81 4.57 2.90
CA PHE A 73 -54.06 3.48 2.29
C PHE A 73 -54.82 2.17 2.51
N ARG A 74 -54.99 1.39 1.44
CA ARG A 74 -55.08 -0.06 1.54
C ARG A 74 -54.11 -0.69 0.55
N ILE A 75 -53.18 -1.46 1.12
CA ILE A 75 -52.38 -2.45 0.43
C ILE A 75 -53.28 -3.68 0.28
N GLY A 76 -53.47 -4.11 -0.97
CA GLY A 76 -54.05 -5.42 -1.30
C GLY A 76 -53.07 -6.17 -2.18
N VAL A 77 -52.22 -6.99 -1.57
CA VAL A 77 -51.49 -8.04 -2.30
C VAL A 77 -52.46 -9.21 -2.43
N HIS A 78 -52.97 -9.44 -3.63
CA HIS A 78 -53.53 -10.74 -3.99
C HIS A 78 -52.56 -11.41 -4.95
N ASN A 79 -51.83 -12.37 -4.40
CA ASN A 79 -51.14 -13.37 -5.18
C ASN A 79 -52.14 -14.50 -5.42
N LEU A 80 -52.38 -14.86 -6.70
CA LEU A 80 -52.45 -16.22 -7.22
C LEU A 80 -53.36 -16.33 -8.46
N ALA A 81 -52.91 -17.24 -9.30
CA ALA A 81 -53.53 -17.77 -10.49
C ALA A 81 -55.05 -18.07 -10.38
N ALA A 82 -55.68 -17.98 -11.54
CA ALA A 82 -56.89 -18.68 -11.98
C ALA A 82 -58.27 -18.24 -11.42
N ASP A 83 -59.09 -17.82 -12.38
CA ASP A 83 -60.53 -18.12 -12.52
C ASP A 83 -61.62 -17.20 -11.92
N THR A 84 -62.57 -16.90 -12.82
CA THR A 84 -63.96 -16.39 -12.81
C THR A 84 -64.62 -15.71 -11.58
N SER A 85 -65.35 -14.59 -11.84
CA SER A 85 -66.81 -14.40 -11.63
C SER A 85 -67.30 -13.02 -11.09
N VAL A 86 -68.29 -12.42 -11.79
CA VAL A 86 -69.47 -11.64 -11.29
C VAL A 86 -69.24 -10.18 -10.78
N VAL A 87 -69.64 -9.12 -11.53
CA VAL A 87 -70.92 -8.32 -11.52
C VAL A 87 -71.08 -7.47 -10.21
N THR A 88 -71.40 -6.16 -10.12
CA THR A 88 -72.47 -5.26 -10.66
C THR A 88 -72.15 -3.83 -10.15
N ALA A 89 -72.09 -2.78 -10.99
CA ALA A 89 -73.07 -1.69 -11.17
C ALA A 89 -73.23 -0.61 -10.06
N VAL A 90 -73.28 0.69 -10.49
CA VAL A 90 -74.36 1.71 -10.28
C VAL A 90 -73.87 3.17 -9.97
N SER A 91 -74.32 4.08 -10.87
CA SER A 91 -74.73 5.53 -10.77
C SER A 91 -73.75 6.70 -10.52
N ASP A 92 -73.52 7.52 -11.57
CA ASP A 92 -74.10 8.87 -11.91
C ASP A 92 -74.76 9.66 -10.74
N PRO A 93 -74.78 11.03 -10.63
CA PRO A 93 -74.57 12.04 -11.69
C PRO A 93 -73.93 13.40 -11.32
N LEU A 94 -73.12 13.97 -12.22
CA LEU A 94 -73.00 15.43 -12.42
C LEU A 94 -72.35 15.77 -13.77
N LEU A 95 -73.22 15.78 -14.78
CA LEU A 95 -73.06 16.38 -16.09
C LEU A 95 -72.68 17.87 -16.04
N ASP A 96 -71.97 18.26 -17.09
CA ASP A 96 -72.09 19.52 -17.84
C ASP A 96 -71.88 20.86 -17.12
N ALA A 97 -70.70 21.43 -17.35
CA ALA A 97 -70.62 22.80 -17.84
C ALA A 97 -69.34 23.02 -18.67
N LEU A 98 -69.52 23.62 -19.86
CA LEU A 98 -68.53 24.30 -20.70
C LEU A 98 -67.85 23.48 -21.82
N ALA A 99 -68.67 23.07 -22.79
CA ALA A 99 -68.27 23.10 -24.20
C ALA A 99 -68.63 24.48 -24.82
N SER A 100 -67.64 25.16 -25.41
CA SER A 100 -67.71 26.09 -26.58
C SER A 100 -66.91 27.40 -26.44
N LYS A 101 -65.79 27.51 -27.17
CA LYS A 101 -65.46 28.59 -28.13
C LYS A 101 -64.08 28.35 -28.77
N ALA A 102 -64.04 28.43 -30.11
CA ALA A 102 -62.86 28.52 -30.98
C ALA A 102 -62.07 29.84 -30.73
N THR A 103 -60.83 30.13 -31.18
CA THR A 103 -60.01 29.74 -32.34
C THR A 103 -58.55 30.22 -32.10
N PHE A 104 -57.60 29.70 -32.89
CA PHE A 104 -56.17 30.01 -33.03
C PHE A 104 -55.66 31.45 -32.79
N GLY A 105 -54.45 31.56 -32.22
CA GLY A 105 -53.46 32.60 -32.57
C GLY A 105 -52.78 33.37 -31.43
N THR A 106 -51.47 33.15 -31.28
CA THR A 106 -50.44 33.99 -30.61
C THR A 106 -50.43 34.13 -29.07
N LEU A 107 -49.23 33.89 -28.52
CA LEU A 107 -48.75 34.02 -27.13
C LEU A 107 -49.40 35.13 -26.31
N ILE A 108 -49.75 34.85 -25.02
CA ILE A 108 -49.25 35.53 -23.80
C ILE A 108 -49.40 34.60 -22.58
N GLY A 109 -48.30 34.34 -21.84
CA GLY A 109 -48.28 34.34 -20.37
C GLY A 109 -48.45 33.02 -19.60
N PRO A 110 -47.70 32.81 -18.48
CA PRO A 110 -47.75 31.60 -17.67
C PRO A 110 -48.97 31.65 -16.72
N GLY A 111 -49.58 30.50 -16.41
CA GLY A 111 -50.77 30.53 -15.56
C GLY A 111 -51.36 29.19 -15.13
N LEU A 112 -50.54 28.25 -14.66
CA LEU A 112 -50.98 27.35 -13.59
C LEU A 112 -49.81 27.12 -12.64
N SER A 113 -49.91 27.65 -11.43
CA SER A 113 -48.92 27.45 -10.36
C SER A 113 -49.48 26.44 -9.36
N LEU A 114 -48.82 25.29 -9.24
CA LEU A 114 -48.95 24.41 -8.09
C LEU A 114 -47.80 24.76 -7.13
N ALA A 115 -48.15 25.16 -5.91
CA ALA A 115 -47.16 25.46 -4.88
C ALA A 115 -46.79 24.16 -4.16
N VAL A 116 -45.53 23.74 -4.30
CA VAL A 116 -44.86 22.85 -3.35
C VAL A 116 -43.70 23.65 -2.79
N ASP A 117 -43.74 23.94 -1.49
CA ASP A 117 -42.69 24.63 -0.73
C ASP A 117 -42.10 25.92 -1.35
N GLY A 118 -42.96 26.77 -1.93
CA GLY A 118 -42.64 28.19 -2.17
C GLY A 118 -41.65 28.52 -3.29
N ARG A 119 -41.41 27.64 -4.27
CA ARG A 119 -40.69 27.97 -5.52
C ARG A 119 -41.57 27.69 -6.74
N ALA A 120 -41.46 28.52 -7.78
CA ALA A 120 -42.23 28.40 -9.02
C ALA A 120 -41.49 27.52 -10.04
N GLU A 121 -42.04 26.35 -10.38
CA GLU A 121 -41.61 25.53 -11.52
C GLU A 121 -42.60 25.67 -12.69
N GLN A 122 -42.11 25.70 -13.93
CA GLN A 122 -42.95 25.66 -15.14
C GLN A 122 -43.24 24.21 -15.52
N VAL A 123 -44.50 23.80 -15.44
CA VAL A 123 -44.99 22.54 -16.00
C VAL A 123 -45.61 22.83 -17.37
N VAL A 124 -45.12 22.17 -18.42
CA VAL A 124 -45.74 22.21 -19.75
C VAL A 124 -46.62 20.97 -19.91
N VAL A 125 -47.93 21.17 -20.00
CA VAL A 125 -48.88 20.12 -20.37
C VAL A 125 -49.01 20.11 -21.89
N VAL A 126 -48.68 18.98 -22.52
CA VAL A 126 -48.81 18.78 -23.97
C VAL A 126 -49.93 17.77 -24.21
N ASN A 127 -50.94 18.13 -25.00
CA ASN A 127 -51.91 17.16 -25.49
C ASN A 127 -51.27 16.29 -26.58
N VAL A 128 -51.45 14.98 -26.46
CA VAL A 128 -51.00 13.98 -27.43
C VAL A 128 -52.25 13.31 -27.99
N ASP A 129 -52.48 13.50 -29.29
CA ASP A 129 -53.75 13.14 -29.94
C ASP A 129 -53.64 11.81 -30.71
N SER A 130 -52.45 11.20 -30.69
CA SER A 130 -52.18 9.92 -31.34
C SER A 130 -51.03 9.15 -30.69
N GLN A 131 -51.08 7.82 -30.82
CA GLN A 131 -50.02 6.90 -30.38
C GLN A 131 -48.65 7.22 -31.02
N GLN A 132 -48.64 7.74 -32.24
CA GLN A 132 -47.40 8.08 -32.96
C GLN A 132 -46.72 9.32 -32.38
N GLN A 133 -47.47 10.37 -32.00
CA GLN A 133 -46.89 11.54 -31.32
C GLN A 133 -46.27 11.18 -29.97
N CYS A 134 -46.87 10.24 -29.23
CA CYS A 134 -46.30 9.76 -27.98
C CYS A 134 -44.96 9.04 -28.22
N LEU A 135 -44.85 8.21 -29.26
CA LEU A 135 -43.62 7.49 -29.61
C LEU A 135 -42.50 8.42 -30.12
N ASP A 136 -42.85 9.48 -30.83
CA ASP A 136 -41.88 10.43 -31.39
C ASP A 136 -41.28 11.35 -30.30
N LEU A 137 -42.04 11.65 -29.24
CA LEU A 137 -41.56 12.37 -28.04
C LEU A 137 -40.46 11.61 -27.28
N PHE A 138 -40.49 10.27 -27.27
CA PHE A 138 -39.49 9.44 -26.57
C PHE A 138 -38.26 9.09 -27.42
N LYS A 139 -38.37 9.14 -28.76
CA LYS A 139 -37.24 8.86 -29.66
C LYS A 139 -36.20 9.99 -29.71
N GLY A 140 -36.54 11.20 -29.25
CA GLY A 140 -35.62 12.33 -29.20
C GLY A 140 -34.49 12.23 -28.16
N GLY A 141 -34.49 11.20 -27.29
CA GLY A 141 -33.58 11.13 -26.13
C GLY A 141 -32.64 9.93 -26.05
N ALA A 142 -32.63 8.99 -27.00
CA ALA A 142 -31.87 7.74 -26.85
C ALA A 142 -30.93 7.46 -28.04
N THR A 143 -29.62 7.63 -27.82
CA THR A 143 -28.55 7.05 -28.64
C THR A 143 -27.99 5.82 -27.94
N GLY A 144 -28.30 4.61 -28.43
CA GLY A 144 -27.64 3.37 -27.99
C GLY A 144 -28.53 2.12 -27.98
N ALA A 145 -28.06 1.07 -28.66
CA ALA A 145 -28.49 -0.34 -28.74
C ALA A 145 -29.86 -0.75 -28.16
N ALA A 146 -30.76 -1.21 -29.04
CA ALA A 146 -32.09 -1.71 -28.70
C ALA A 146 -32.08 -3.15 -28.14
N PRO A 147 -32.75 -3.45 -27.02
CA PRO A 147 -33.16 -4.80 -26.69
C PRO A 147 -34.39 -5.20 -27.53
N VAL A 148 -34.40 -6.44 -28.03
CA VAL A 148 -35.52 -7.02 -28.79
C VAL A 148 -36.70 -7.29 -27.84
N CYS A 149 -37.59 -6.31 -27.69
CA CYS A 149 -38.90 -6.51 -27.06
C CYS A 149 -39.92 -6.86 -28.16
N GLN A 150 -40.46 -8.08 -28.16
CA GLN A 150 -41.64 -8.39 -28.98
C GLN A 150 -42.90 -7.89 -28.27
N ASN A 151 -43.61 -6.97 -28.92
CA ASN A 151 -44.92 -6.49 -28.49
C ASN A 151 -45.96 -7.59 -28.71
N VAL A 152 -46.46 -8.22 -27.63
CA VAL A 152 -47.68 -9.03 -27.69
C VAL A 152 -48.81 -8.15 -27.18
N VAL A 153 -49.64 -7.65 -28.09
CA VAL A 153 -50.80 -6.82 -27.74
C VAL A 153 -51.87 -7.72 -27.11
N GLU A 154 -51.97 -7.75 -25.80
CA GLU A 154 -53.21 -8.19 -25.13
C GLU A 154 -54.15 -6.98 -25.01
N ASN A 155 -55.14 -6.92 -25.89
CA ASN A 155 -56.23 -5.94 -25.79
C ASN A 155 -57.05 -6.22 -24.53
N ARG A 156 -56.82 -5.47 -23.44
CA ARG A 156 -57.80 -5.29 -22.37
C ARG A 156 -58.24 -3.83 -22.34
N PHE A 157 -59.42 -3.58 -22.89
CA PHE A 157 -60.13 -2.31 -22.73
C PHE A 157 -60.70 -2.26 -21.30
N VAL A 158 -60.14 -1.40 -20.45
CA VAL A 158 -60.83 -0.97 -19.23
C VAL A 158 -61.57 0.31 -19.58
N VAL A 159 -62.89 0.20 -19.80
CA VAL A 159 -63.76 1.38 -19.88
C VAL A 159 -64.05 1.81 -18.45
N SER A 160 -63.30 2.77 -17.92
CA SER A 160 -63.76 3.56 -16.78
C SER A 160 -64.49 4.78 -17.34
N HIS A 161 -65.78 4.88 -17.03
CA HIS A 161 -66.58 6.04 -17.41
C HIS A 161 -66.08 7.27 -16.64
N GLU A 162 -66.03 8.39 -17.37
CA GLU A 162 -65.75 9.77 -16.93
C GLU A 162 -64.29 10.25 -16.95
N VAL A 163 -64.11 11.24 -17.83
CA VAL A 163 -62.95 12.07 -18.12
C VAL A 163 -61.76 11.35 -18.78
N GLY A 164 -61.66 11.52 -20.11
CA GLY A 164 -60.76 10.79 -20.98
C GLY A 164 -59.28 11.07 -20.74
N SER A 165 -58.66 10.20 -19.94
CA SER A 165 -57.22 9.97 -19.97
C SER A 165 -56.95 8.65 -20.69
N ALA A 166 -56.23 8.72 -21.81
CA ALA A 166 -55.62 7.54 -22.41
C ALA A 166 -54.36 7.21 -21.61
N GLU A 167 -54.47 6.32 -20.62
CA GLU A 167 -53.28 5.74 -19.98
C GLU A 167 -52.70 4.64 -20.90
N CYS A 168 -51.59 4.92 -21.56
CA CYS A 168 -50.75 3.88 -22.16
C CYS A 168 -50.03 3.10 -21.06
N ARG A 169 -50.64 2.01 -20.56
CA ARG A 169 -49.91 1.03 -19.75
C ARG A 169 -49.29 -0.02 -20.66
N THR A 170 -47.98 -0.01 -20.75
CA THR A 170 -47.22 -1.15 -21.29
C THR A 170 -46.87 -2.05 -20.12
N GLN A 171 -47.24 -3.33 -20.20
CA GLN A 171 -46.63 -4.36 -19.35
C GLN A 171 -45.50 -4.97 -20.17
N VAL A 172 -44.27 -4.52 -19.94
CA VAL A 172 -43.09 -5.16 -20.53
C VAL A 172 -42.86 -6.46 -19.77
N ILE A 173 -43.34 -7.58 -20.31
CA ILE A 173 -42.90 -8.90 -19.85
C ILE A 173 -41.56 -9.16 -20.54
N CYS A 174 -40.47 -8.82 -19.86
CA CYS A 174 -39.15 -9.27 -20.28
C CYS A 174 -39.09 -10.80 -20.08
N GLY A 175 -39.19 -11.56 -21.17
CA GLY A 175 -38.68 -12.93 -21.16
C GLY A 175 -37.21 -12.89 -20.75
N ALA A 176 -36.77 -13.86 -19.93
CA ALA A 176 -35.36 -13.98 -19.58
C ALA A 176 -34.53 -13.95 -20.88
N PRO A 177 -33.40 -13.21 -20.92
CA PRO A 177 -32.56 -13.17 -22.10
C PRO A 177 -32.20 -14.60 -22.54
N PRO A 178 -32.09 -14.87 -23.84
CA PRO A 178 -31.65 -16.19 -24.31
C PRO A 178 -30.36 -16.55 -23.56
N PRO A 179 -30.21 -17.81 -23.10
CA PRO A 179 -29.01 -18.20 -22.39
C PRO A 179 -27.78 -17.84 -23.24
N PRO A 180 -26.70 -17.32 -22.61
CA PRO A 180 -25.50 -16.97 -23.35
C PRO A 180 -25.05 -18.17 -24.21
N PRO A 181 -24.50 -17.93 -25.41
CA PRO A 181 -24.09 -19.02 -26.29
C PRO A 181 -23.09 -19.92 -25.55
N THR A 182 -23.34 -21.22 -25.56
CA THR A 182 -22.34 -22.22 -25.15
C THR A 182 -21.21 -22.19 -26.17
N CYS A 183 -20.07 -21.65 -25.76
CA CYS A 183 -18.87 -21.58 -26.59
C CYS A 183 -18.05 -22.87 -26.51
N ASP A 184 -17.37 -23.19 -27.61
CA ASP A 184 -16.51 -24.37 -27.70
C ASP A 184 -15.27 -24.26 -26.79
N ALA A 185 -14.61 -25.39 -26.53
CA ALA A 185 -13.39 -25.41 -25.73
C ALA A 185 -12.31 -24.49 -26.35
N GLY A 186 -11.75 -23.59 -25.53
CA GLY A 186 -10.80 -22.57 -25.99
C GLY A 186 -11.44 -21.24 -26.41
N GLN A 187 -12.77 -21.08 -26.20
CA GLN A 187 -13.50 -19.84 -26.42
C GLN A 187 -14.29 -19.42 -25.17
N HIS A 188 -14.69 -18.14 -25.12
CA HIS A 188 -15.63 -17.61 -24.13
C HIS A 188 -16.58 -16.59 -24.76
N SER A 189 -17.64 -16.22 -24.03
CA SER A 189 -18.67 -15.31 -24.54
C SER A 189 -18.37 -13.86 -24.20
N CYS A 190 -18.34 -13.00 -25.23
CA CYS A 190 -18.26 -11.55 -25.13
C CYS A 190 -19.37 -10.92 -25.96
N ASP A 191 -20.22 -10.12 -25.32
CA ASP A 191 -21.38 -9.46 -25.95
C ASP A 191 -22.24 -10.40 -26.80
N GLY A 192 -22.45 -11.64 -26.32
CA GLY A 192 -23.26 -12.65 -27.00
C GLY A 192 -22.58 -13.32 -28.20
N LYS A 193 -21.26 -13.18 -28.36
CA LYS A 193 -20.45 -13.87 -29.39
C LYS A 193 -19.35 -14.70 -28.75
N CYS A 194 -19.04 -15.86 -29.32
CA CYS A 194 -17.90 -16.66 -28.89
C CYS A 194 -16.61 -16.11 -29.50
N VAL A 195 -15.64 -15.80 -28.65
CA VAL A 195 -14.33 -15.27 -29.00
C VAL A 195 -13.22 -16.19 -28.49
N SER A 196 -12.06 -16.19 -29.16
CA SER A 196 -10.95 -17.10 -28.83
C SER A 196 -10.23 -16.66 -27.55
N ASN A 197 -9.99 -17.61 -26.64
CA ASN A 197 -9.21 -17.38 -25.43
C ASN A 197 -7.73 -17.09 -25.72
N SER A 198 -7.25 -17.39 -26.93
CA SER A 198 -5.86 -17.13 -27.37
C SER A 198 -5.70 -15.83 -28.15
N SER A 199 -6.75 -15.03 -28.29
CA SER A 199 -6.67 -13.75 -28.99
C SER A 199 -6.15 -12.64 -28.10
N LEU A 200 -5.28 -11.78 -28.63
CA LEU A 200 -4.87 -10.54 -27.96
C LEU A 200 -6.04 -9.58 -27.70
N ASN A 201 -7.15 -9.71 -28.42
CA ASN A 201 -8.34 -8.87 -28.22
C ASN A 201 -9.32 -9.44 -27.18
N SER A 202 -9.12 -10.68 -26.75
CA SER A 202 -10.03 -11.40 -25.86
C SER A 202 -9.31 -12.55 -25.14
N CYS A 203 -8.21 -12.27 -24.45
CA CYS A 203 -7.37 -13.31 -23.90
C CYS A 203 -8.01 -13.97 -22.67
N GLY A 204 -7.85 -15.29 -22.50
CA GLY A 204 -8.40 -16.02 -21.37
C GLY A 204 -9.92 -15.97 -21.36
N LYS A 205 -10.51 -15.44 -20.27
CA LYS A 205 -11.95 -15.15 -20.16
C LYS A 205 -12.27 -13.65 -20.25
N SER A 206 -11.31 -12.83 -20.69
CA SER A 206 -11.47 -11.38 -20.77
C SER A 206 -12.02 -10.95 -22.13
N CYS A 207 -13.00 -10.05 -22.11
CA CYS A 207 -13.56 -9.40 -23.30
C CYS A 207 -12.84 -8.11 -23.69
N THR A 208 -11.77 -7.74 -22.99
CA THR A 208 -10.97 -6.55 -23.29
C THR A 208 -9.65 -6.93 -23.96
N PRO A 209 -9.17 -6.13 -24.92
CA PRO A 209 -7.84 -6.32 -25.48
C PRO A 209 -6.74 -6.26 -24.43
N CYS A 210 -5.69 -7.05 -24.64
CA CYS A 210 -4.47 -6.97 -23.86
C CYS A 210 -3.90 -5.55 -23.94
N ALA A 211 -3.40 -5.05 -22.82
CA ALA A 211 -2.77 -3.74 -22.75
C ALA A 211 -1.60 -3.64 -23.74
N ALA A 212 -1.35 -2.43 -24.22
CA ALA A 212 -0.16 -2.16 -25.03
C ALA A 212 1.10 -2.56 -24.23
N PRO A 213 2.02 -3.33 -24.82
CA PRO A 213 3.24 -3.73 -24.12
C PRO A 213 4.18 -2.53 -23.93
N PRO A 214 5.14 -2.61 -23.00
CA PRO A 214 6.24 -1.64 -22.90
C PRO A 214 7.05 -1.52 -24.21
N GLU A 215 7.85 -0.45 -24.31
CA GLU A 215 8.78 -0.30 -25.43
C GLU A 215 9.73 -1.51 -25.51
N HIS A 216 10.02 -1.97 -26.73
CA HIS A 216 10.81 -3.19 -27.00
C HIS A 216 10.19 -4.51 -26.51
N ALA A 217 8.86 -4.57 -26.41
CA ALA A 217 8.12 -5.79 -26.14
C ALA A 217 6.88 -5.95 -27.04
N LYS A 218 6.37 -7.19 -27.14
CA LYS A 218 5.16 -7.55 -27.88
C LYS A 218 4.15 -8.19 -26.94
N ALA A 219 2.89 -7.78 -27.01
CA ALA A 219 1.84 -8.41 -26.22
C ALA A 219 1.64 -9.86 -26.65
N THR A 220 1.42 -10.74 -25.67
CA THR A 220 1.18 -12.17 -25.87
C THR A 220 -0.09 -12.60 -25.13
N CYS A 221 -0.63 -13.76 -25.51
CA CYS A 221 -1.77 -14.38 -24.86
C CYS A 221 -1.55 -15.89 -24.83
N ASP A 222 -1.53 -16.49 -23.65
CA ASP A 222 -1.26 -17.92 -23.45
C ASP A 222 -2.52 -18.79 -23.45
N GLY A 223 -3.70 -18.19 -23.71
CA GLY A 223 -4.99 -18.87 -23.61
C GLY A 223 -5.69 -18.69 -22.25
N SER A 224 -5.02 -18.11 -21.27
CA SER A 224 -5.52 -17.88 -19.91
C SER A 224 -5.36 -16.44 -19.43
N ALA A 225 -4.25 -15.78 -19.79
CA ALA A 225 -3.92 -14.43 -19.39
C ALA A 225 -3.12 -13.69 -20.46
N CYS A 226 -3.28 -12.36 -20.49
CA CYS A 226 -2.43 -11.48 -21.28
C CYS A 226 -1.02 -11.44 -20.67
N GLY A 227 -0.01 -11.40 -21.52
CA GLY A 227 1.40 -11.21 -21.15
C GLY A 227 2.12 -10.35 -22.18
N PHE A 228 3.45 -10.36 -22.11
CA PHE A 228 4.30 -9.81 -23.14
C PHE A 228 5.61 -10.56 -23.24
N GLU A 229 6.23 -10.50 -24.41
CA GLU A 229 7.54 -11.08 -24.71
C GLU A 229 8.47 -9.95 -25.13
N CYS A 230 9.65 -9.88 -24.51
CA CYS A 230 10.67 -8.91 -24.86
C CYS A 230 11.28 -9.23 -26.22
N ASP A 231 11.69 -8.20 -26.95
CA ASP A 231 12.50 -8.38 -28.16
C ASP A 231 13.82 -9.13 -27.81
N PRO A 232 14.45 -9.87 -28.74
CA PRO A 232 15.58 -10.80 -28.46
C PRO A 232 16.83 -10.22 -27.77
N ASN A 233 16.92 -8.90 -27.61
CA ASN A 233 18.01 -8.19 -26.93
C ASN A 233 17.59 -7.54 -25.60
N TYR A 234 16.35 -7.77 -25.16
CA TYR A 234 15.77 -7.18 -23.96
C TYR A 234 15.27 -8.29 -23.04
N VAL A 235 15.38 -8.08 -21.74
CA VAL A 235 14.87 -9.00 -20.72
C VAL A 235 13.81 -8.30 -19.89
N HIS A 236 12.78 -9.04 -19.52
CA HIS A 236 11.74 -8.56 -18.61
C HIS A 236 12.39 -8.34 -17.24
N SER A 237 12.58 -7.10 -16.81
CA SER A 237 12.90 -6.82 -15.41
C SER A 237 11.59 -7.00 -14.63
N ASN A 238 11.47 -8.09 -13.88
CA ASN A 238 10.26 -8.38 -13.08
C ASN A 238 10.13 -7.44 -11.87
N GLY A 239 10.55 -6.17 -11.98
CA GLY A 239 10.43 -5.15 -10.94
C GLY A 239 11.23 -5.40 -9.65
N ALA A 240 12.07 -6.44 -9.56
CA ALA A 240 13.00 -6.55 -8.43
C ALA A 240 14.44 -6.44 -8.93
N ASN A 241 14.89 -5.20 -9.03
CA ASN A 241 16.28 -4.83 -9.26
C ASN A 241 16.96 -4.64 -7.91
N ILE A 242 18.29 -4.72 -7.91
CA ILE A 242 19.12 -4.47 -6.73
C ILE A 242 19.58 -3.01 -6.83
N HIS A 243 19.46 -2.29 -5.72
CA HIS A 243 19.92 -0.90 -5.63
C HIS A 243 20.93 -0.80 -4.50
N VAL A 244 22.08 -0.20 -4.80
CA VAL A 244 23.18 -0.01 -3.86
C VAL A 244 23.51 1.47 -3.82
N ALA A 245 23.54 2.03 -2.62
CA ALA A 245 24.10 3.34 -2.39
C ALA A 245 25.42 3.20 -1.63
N GLY A 246 26.33 4.13 -1.86
CA GLY A 246 27.63 4.16 -1.21
C GLY A 246 28.41 5.40 -1.60
N THR A 247 29.71 5.34 -1.36
CA THR A 247 30.64 6.44 -1.58
C THR A 247 31.72 6.01 -2.58
N THR A 248 32.14 6.92 -3.47
CA THR A 248 33.21 6.67 -4.44
C THR A 248 34.20 7.83 -4.47
N ASN A 249 35.50 7.52 -4.58
CA ASN A 249 36.57 8.50 -4.82
C ASN A 249 37.01 8.38 -6.28
N GLY A 250 36.24 9.00 -7.18
CA GLY A 250 36.44 8.88 -8.62
C GLY A 250 35.12 8.81 -9.36
N ALA A 251 35.20 8.98 -10.69
CA ALA A 251 34.04 8.93 -11.55
C ALA A 251 33.57 7.47 -11.76
N LEU A 252 32.33 7.18 -11.40
CA LEU A 252 31.66 5.95 -11.79
C LEU A 252 31.14 6.09 -13.23
N THR A 253 31.83 5.43 -14.16
CA THR A 253 31.46 5.41 -15.58
C THR A 253 31.50 6.80 -16.25
N SER A 254 30.37 7.28 -16.79
CA SER A 254 30.24 8.59 -17.45
C SER A 254 29.69 9.69 -16.54
N ASP A 255 29.34 9.38 -15.30
CA ASP A 255 28.86 10.39 -14.36
C ASP A 255 30.01 11.30 -13.92
N ALA A 256 29.71 12.57 -13.67
CA ALA A 256 30.73 13.53 -13.23
C ALA A 256 31.12 13.24 -11.78
N ASN A 257 32.42 13.33 -11.49
CA ASN A 257 32.91 13.47 -10.12
C ASN A 257 32.77 14.94 -9.70
N PHE A 258 32.10 15.20 -8.58
CA PHE A 258 31.79 16.54 -8.10
C PHE A 258 32.83 17.07 -7.11
N GLY A 259 33.66 16.22 -6.51
CA GLY A 259 34.62 16.61 -5.48
C GLY A 259 35.65 15.53 -5.13
N ASP A 260 35.91 15.37 -3.82
CA ASP A 260 36.82 14.34 -3.31
C ASP A 260 36.13 12.97 -3.34
N TYR A 261 35.09 12.82 -2.52
CA TYR A 261 34.27 11.62 -2.43
C TYR A 261 32.82 12.00 -2.69
N ASP A 262 32.15 11.24 -3.54
CA ASP A 262 30.74 11.47 -3.86
C ASP A 262 29.86 10.30 -3.46
N ALA A 263 28.61 10.59 -3.15
CA ALA A 263 27.59 9.58 -3.02
C ALA A 263 27.22 9.01 -4.41
N PHE A 264 26.90 7.72 -4.44
CA PHE A 264 26.39 7.08 -5.65
C PHE A 264 25.13 6.25 -5.40
N LEU A 265 24.43 5.98 -6.49
CA LEU A 265 23.37 4.99 -6.62
C LEU A 265 23.68 4.09 -7.82
N ALA A 266 23.94 2.81 -7.57
CA ALA A 266 24.06 1.79 -8.61
C ALA A 266 22.80 0.93 -8.64
N SER A 267 22.29 0.64 -9.83
CA SER A 267 21.17 -0.28 -10.04
C SER A 267 21.62 -1.46 -10.89
N LEU A 268 21.34 -2.65 -10.38
CA LEU A 268 21.71 -3.94 -10.96
C LEU A 268 20.43 -4.74 -11.21
N ASP A 269 20.41 -5.52 -12.28
CA ASP A 269 19.33 -6.49 -12.47
C ASP A 269 19.52 -7.71 -11.56
N ARG A 270 18.61 -8.70 -11.65
CA ARG A 270 18.69 -9.92 -10.82
C ARG A 270 19.88 -10.82 -11.12
N SER A 271 20.55 -10.61 -12.25
CA SER A 271 21.81 -11.28 -12.63
C SER A 271 23.05 -10.53 -12.13
N GLY A 272 22.87 -9.49 -11.31
CA GLY A 272 23.97 -8.63 -10.86
C GLY A 272 24.52 -7.73 -11.98
N ALA A 273 23.94 -7.74 -13.19
CA ALA A 273 24.41 -6.87 -14.24
C ALA A 273 23.98 -5.42 -13.93
N ARG A 274 24.97 -4.55 -13.77
CA ARG A 274 24.76 -3.12 -13.56
C ARG A 274 24.19 -2.49 -14.84
N TYR A 275 23.00 -1.89 -14.74
CA TYR A 275 22.33 -1.23 -15.88
C TYR A 275 22.25 0.29 -15.71
N GLN A 276 22.51 0.82 -14.52
CA GLN A 276 22.47 2.26 -14.25
C GLN A 276 23.37 2.64 -13.08
N THR A 277 24.02 3.80 -13.20
CA THR A 277 24.68 4.51 -12.11
C THR A 277 24.19 5.95 -12.06
N ARG A 278 24.24 6.53 -10.86
CA ARG A 278 24.18 7.97 -10.62
C ARG A 278 25.21 8.32 -9.57
N GLN A 279 26.12 9.23 -9.89
CA GLN A 279 26.99 9.89 -8.93
C GLN A 279 26.44 11.30 -8.68
N PHE A 280 26.43 11.72 -7.41
CA PHE A 280 25.88 13.00 -7.00
C PHE A 280 26.46 13.42 -5.66
N GLY A 281 26.54 14.73 -5.45
CA GLY A 281 27.14 15.28 -4.26
C GLY A 281 27.35 16.78 -4.40
N THR A 282 28.21 17.28 -3.54
CA THR A 282 28.74 18.64 -3.52
C THR A 282 30.19 18.61 -4.01
N ALA A 283 30.91 19.71 -3.84
CA ALA A 283 32.36 19.72 -4.08
C ALA A 283 33.18 19.15 -2.90
N GLY A 284 32.51 18.78 -1.80
CA GLY A 284 33.14 18.30 -0.59
C GLY A 284 33.29 16.79 -0.52
N HIS A 285 33.29 16.27 0.70
CA HIS A 285 33.21 14.84 0.99
C HIS A 285 31.74 14.49 1.26
N ASP A 286 31.17 13.63 0.42
CA ASP A 286 29.77 13.26 0.45
C ASP A 286 29.63 11.73 0.59
N GLU A 287 29.10 11.28 1.73
CA GLU A 287 28.99 9.87 2.11
C GLU A 287 27.60 9.31 1.80
N GLY A 288 27.49 8.28 0.96
CA GLY A 288 26.22 7.58 0.71
C GLY A 288 25.92 6.54 1.79
N ASN A 289 24.83 6.71 2.53
CA ASN A 289 24.59 5.96 3.78
C ASN A 289 23.42 4.97 3.71
N GLY A 290 22.54 5.05 2.72
CA GLY A 290 21.47 4.07 2.57
C GLY A 290 20.54 4.36 1.40
N VAL A 291 19.85 3.31 0.93
CA VAL A 291 18.88 3.39 -0.15
C VAL A 291 17.60 2.65 0.21
N SER A 292 16.45 3.23 -0.15
CA SER A 292 15.15 2.57 -0.09
C SER A 292 14.38 2.76 -1.39
N ILE A 293 13.42 1.86 -1.64
CA ILE A 293 12.54 1.91 -2.80
C ILE A 293 11.07 1.97 -2.37
N ASP A 294 10.23 2.64 -3.16
CA ASP A 294 8.77 2.56 -3.02
C ASP A 294 8.15 1.57 -4.02
N ALA A 295 6.83 1.39 -3.93
CA ALA A 295 6.08 0.50 -4.81
C ALA A 295 6.06 0.95 -6.29
N ALA A 296 6.38 2.21 -6.57
CA ALA A 296 6.48 2.76 -7.93
C ALA A 296 7.90 2.59 -8.52
N GLY A 297 8.85 2.06 -7.76
CA GLY A 297 10.24 1.91 -8.17
C GLY A 297 11.06 3.20 -8.06
N ASN A 298 10.57 4.23 -7.37
CA ASN A 298 11.40 5.39 -7.05
C ASN A 298 12.47 4.96 -6.05
N ARG A 299 13.68 5.50 -6.21
CA ARG A 299 14.81 5.26 -5.30
C ARG A 299 15.01 6.49 -4.43
N TYR A 300 15.26 6.28 -3.16
CA TYR A 300 15.55 7.32 -2.19
C TYR A 300 16.88 7.02 -1.54
N VAL A 301 17.85 7.90 -1.73
CA VAL A 301 19.18 7.76 -1.15
C VAL A 301 19.36 8.79 -0.06
N VAL A 302 19.78 8.34 1.12
CA VAL A 302 20.25 9.21 2.19
C VAL A 302 21.77 9.28 2.14
N TRP A 303 22.31 10.48 2.27
CA TRP A 303 23.74 10.74 2.20
C TRP A 303 24.11 11.91 3.13
N THR A 304 25.40 12.11 3.39
CA THR A 304 25.90 13.16 4.26
C THR A 304 26.98 13.96 3.56
N GLY A 305 26.72 15.24 3.32
CA GLY A 305 27.74 16.21 2.93
C GLY A 305 28.04 17.14 4.11
N SER A 306 27.76 18.43 3.94
CA SER A 306 27.75 19.39 5.06
C SER A 306 26.63 19.16 6.09
N SER A 307 25.55 18.50 5.67
CA SER A 307 24.45 18.02 6.52
C SER A 307 23.86 16.76 5.90
N ALA A 308 22.94 16.09 6.61
CA ALA A 308 22.22 14.94 6.09
C ALA A 308 21.32 15.38 4.92
N MET A 309 21.29 14.58 3.85
CA MET A 309 20.57 14.86 2.63
C MET A 309 19.76 13.64 2.22
N VAL A 310 18.60 13.87 1.58
CA VAL A 310 17.81 12.84 0.92
C VAL A 310 17.64 13.23 -0.54
N THR A 311 17.99 12.34 -1.47
CA THR A 311 17.75 12.50 -2.91
C THR A 311 16.76 11.45 -3.40
N LYS A 312 15.71 11.88 -4.11
CA LYS A 312 14.75 11.00 -4.80
C LYS A 312 15.08 10.90 -6.28
N PHE A 313 15.07 9.68 -6.79
CA PHE A 313 15.18 9.35 -8.21
C PHE A 313 13.90 8.63 -8.69
N ASP A 314 13.40 8.98 -9.88
CA ASP A 314 12.34 8.20 -10.54
C ASP A 314 12.87 6.84 -11.01
N ALA A 315 12.02 5.85 -11.31
CA ALA A 315 12.46 4.51 -11.74
C ALA A 315 13.43 4.50 -12.94
N ALA A 316 13.40 5.53 -13.79
CA ALA A 316 14.33 5.71 -14.91
C ALA A 316 15.69 6.30 -14.48
N GLY A 317 15.84 6.70 -13.22
CA GLY A 317 17.05 7.22 -12.59
C GLY A 317 17.22 8.72 -12.72
N ASN A 318 16.19 9.46 -13.10
CA ASN A 318 16.26 10.93 -13.10
C ASN A 318 16.10 11.43 -11.67
N SER A 319 16.97 12.36 -11.26
CA SER A 319 16.82 13.04 -9.97
C SER A 319 15.57 13.92 -10.00
N LEU A 320 14.67 13.72 -9.04
CA LEU A 320 13.43 14.49 -8.89
C LEU A 320 13.60 15.62 -7.89
N TRP A 321 14.23 15.34 -6.75
CA TRP A 321 14.55 16.35 -5.73
C TRP A 321 15.69 15.90 -4.83
N THR A 322 16.36 16.88 -4.23
CA THR A 322 17.32 16.71 -3.12
C THR A 322 16.92 17.65 -2.00
N LYS A 323 16.90 17.16 -0.76
CA LYS A 323 16.46 17.90 0.44
C LYS A 323 17.44 17.69 1.58
N ALA A 324 17.81 18.79 2.22
CA ALA A 324 18.61 18.77 3.45
C ALA A 324 17.74 18.45 4.66
N ILE A 325 18.30 17.69 5.60
CA ILE A 325 17.80 17.52 6.97
C ILE A 325 18.83 18.19 7.87
N GLY A 326 18.38 19.16 8.66
CA GLY A 326 19.27 20.02 9.44
C GLY A 326 19.45 21.42 8.86
N GLY A 327 19.98 22.29 9.72
CA GLY A 327 20.29 23.67 9.39
C GLY A 327 21.78 23.85 9.10
N SER A 328 22.21 25.11 9.03
CA SER A 328 23.62 25.45 8.86
C SER A 328 24.36 25.65 10.20
N GLY A 329 23.74 25.31 11.33
CA GLY A 329 24.21 25.67 12.67
C GLY A 329 25.00 24.57 13.38
N GLY A 330 24.81 23.31 12.99
CA GLY A 330 25.48 22.15 13.55
C GLY A 330 25.75 21.07 12.51
N LEU A 331 26.24 19.92 12.97
CA LEU A 331 26.47 18.76 12.11
C LEU A 331 25.27 17.82 12.24
N THR A 332 24.61 17.55 11.11
CA THR A 332 23.58 16.51 11.00
C THR A 332 24.09 15.44 10.06
N ARG A 333 24.14 14.18 10.52
CA ARG A 333 24.63 13.02 9.76
C ARG A 333 23.53 12.00 9.58
N SER A 334 23.42 11.43 8.39
CA SER A 334 22.48 10.34 8.13
C SER A 334 23.10 8.97 8.36
N SER A 335 22.28 7.95 8.60
CA SER A 335 22.73 6.56 8.74
C SER A 335 21.79 5.53 8.11
N GLY A 336 20.49 5.85 7.96
CA GLY A 336 19.55 4.93 7.34
C GLY A 336 18.32 5.61 6.77
N ILE A 337 17.65 4.93 5.84
CA ILE A 337 16.41 5.41 5.22
C ILE A 337 15.49 4.23 4.91
N VAL A 338 14.18 4.45 5.07
CA VAL A 338 13.13 3.53 4.64
C VAL A 338 11.98 4.32 4.01
N ALA A 339 11.36 3.77 2.97
CA ALA A 339 10.20 4.34 2.30
C ALA A 339 8.96 3.48 2.57
N ASP A 340 7.81 4.12 2.74
CA ASP A 340 6.53 3.42 2.74
C ASP A 340 6.05 3.16 1.30
N ALA A 341 5.00 2.34 1.15
CA ALA A 341 4.43 2.01 -0.15
C ALA A 341 3.82 3.23 -0.87
N ALA A 342 3.50 4.31 -0.16
CA ALA A 342 2.99 5.55 -0.73
C ALA A 342 4.12 6.49 -1.20
N GLY A 343 5.38 6.16 -0.88
CA GLY A 343 6.56 6.93 -1.25
C GLY A 343 6.92 8.06 -0.28
N ASN A 344 6.38 8.05 0.94
CA ASN A 344 6.93 8.87 2.03
C ASN A 344 8.21 8.20 2.54
N THR A 345 9.18 9.00 2.97
CA THR A 345 10.45 8.48 3.48
C THR A 345 10.68 8.82 4.93
N TYR A 346 11.45 7.98 5.60
CA TYR A 346 11.84 8.11 6.99
C TYR A 346 13.36 7.99 7.02
N ALA A 347 14.04 9.11 7.22
CA ALA A 347 15.49 9.17 7.30
C ALA A 347 15.91 9.28 8.77
N ALA A 348 16.93 8.53 9.16
CA ALA A 348 17.45 8.51 10.52
C ALA A 348 18.96 8.77 10.55
N GLY A 349 19.44 9.25 11.69
CA GLY A 349 20.84 9.54 11.93
C GLY A 349 21.07 10.25 13.26
N SER A 350 22.05 11.15 13.31
CA SER A 350 22.34 11.95 14.51
C SER A 350 22.56 13.42 14.16
N THR A 351 22.32 14.30 15.12
CA THR A 351 22.48 15.75 14.95
C THR A 351 23.01 16.42 16.20
N SER A 352 23.92 17.38 16.04
CA SER A 352 24.38 18.25 17.14
C SER A 352 23.60 19.56 17.26
N GLU A 353 22.52 19.71 16.49
CA GLU A 353 21.65 20.89 16.51
C GLU A 353 20.21 20.51 16.85
N SER A 354 19.41 21.53 17.20
CA SER A 354 17.96 21.37 17.34
C SER A 354 17.33 21.32 15.95
N LEU A 355 16.45 20.36 15.71
CA LEU A 355 15.79 20.17 14.41
C LEU A 355 14.30 20.51 14.52
N SER A 356 13.84 21.40 13.64
CA SER A 356 12.44 21.85 13.60
C SER A 356 11.96 22.38 14.96
N ASP A 357 10.99 21.72 15.59
CA ASP A 357 10.48 22.07 16.93
C ASP A 357 11.10 21.23 18.06
N GLN A 358 12.07 20.36 17.73
CA GLN A 358 12.72 19.46 18.67
C GLN A 358 14.04 20.06 19.18
N THR A 359 14.20 20.13 20.50
CA THR A 359 15.41 20.66 21.13
C THR A 359 16.42 19.53 21.35
N ASN A 360 17.66 19.76 20.95
CA ASN A 360 18.77 18.85 21.21
C ASN A 360 19.04 18.78 22.74
N ALA A 361 19.09 17.57 23.28
CA ALA A 361 19.19 17.30 24.71
C ALA A 361 20.64 17.11 25.20
N GLY A 362 21.58 16.85 24.28
CA GLY A 362 22.95 16.49 24.60
C GLY A 362 23.98 17.12 23.66
N LEU A 363 24.96 16.31 23.23
CA LEU A 363 25.95 16.74 22.23
C LEU A 363 25.53 16.32 20.82
N ASN A 364 25.02 15.10 20.69
CA ASN A 364 24.41 14.58 19.48
C ASN A 364 23.15 13.84 19.91
N ASP A 365 22.03 14.13 19.26
CA ASP A 365 20.78 13.40 19.48
C ASP A 365 20.50 12.54 18.25
N ALA A 366 19.99 11.33 18.47
CA ALA A 366 19.48 10.53 17.38
C ALA A 366 18.24 11.21 16.81
N PHE A 367 18.06 11.22 15.49
CA PHE A 367 16.87 11.78 14.87
C PHE A 367 16.18 10.78 13.95
N VAL A 368 14.89 11.01 13.75
CA VAL A 368 14.14 10.48 12.62
C VAL A 368 13.26 11.57 12.03
N THR A 369 13.33 11.74 10.71
CA THR A 369 12.56 12.73 9.95
C THR A 369 11.73 12.03 8.90
N LYS A 370 10.42 12.31 8.90
CA LYS A 370 9.50 11.87 7.85
C LYS A 370 9.35 12.95 6.78
N LEU A 371 9.57 12.58 5.52
CA LEU A 371 9.33 13.42 4.35
C LEU A 371 8.15 12.88 3.53
N ASP A 372 7.35 13.77 2.96
CA ASP A 372 6.30 13.40 2.01
C ASP A 372 6.87 13.05 0.62
N THR A 373 6.00 12.67 -0.31
CA THR A 373 6.40 12.28 -1.68
C THR A 373 7.10 13.38 -2.49
N LEU A 374 6.93 14.64 -2.08
CA LEU A 374 7.52 15.84 -2.67
C LEU A 374 8.80 16.29 -1.92
N GLY A 375 9.18 15.57 -0.86
CA GLY A 375 10.33 15.88 -0.03
C GLY A 375 10.07 17.00 0.98
N ASN A 376 8.81 17.33 1.28
CA ASN A 376 8.51 18.26 2.38
C ASN A 376 8.56 17.51 3.71
N GLU A 377 9.11 18.15 4.73
CA GLU A 377 9.08 17.60 6.08
C GLU A 377 7.64 17.52 6.61
N VAL A 378 7.27 16.32 7.06
CA VAL A 378 5.99 16.06 7.74
C VAL A 378 6.19 16.19 9.25
N TRP A 379 7.24 15.57 9.79
CA TRP A 379 7.65 15.70 11.17
C TRP A 379 9.11 15.28 11.36
N THR A 380 9.74 15.78 12.42
CA THR A 380 11.04 15.34 12.94
C THR A 380 10.92 15.00 14.43
N ARG A 381 11.64 13.97 14.87
CA ARG A 381 11.77 13.61 16.29
C ARG A 381 13.23 13.43 16.65
N LEU A 382 13.62 14.03 17.78
CA LEU A 382 14.90 13.73 18.43
C LEU A 382 14.66 12.70 19.53
N ILE A 383 15.51 11.68 19.56
CA ILE A 383 15.61 10.64 20.58
C ILE A 383 16.97 10.85 21.24
N GLY A 384 16.97 11.69 22.27
CA GLY A 384 18.20 12.19 22.89
C GLY A 384 18.21 12.04 24.41
N SER A 385 19.41 11.97 24.94
CA SER A 385 19.76 12.01 26.35
C SER A 385 20.68 13.21 26.61
N SER A 386 21.24 13.34 27.81
CA SER A 386 22.31 14.32 28.05
C SER A 386 23.66 13.94 27.42
N GLY A 387 23.77 12.75 26.85
CA GLY A 387 24.97 12.19 26.26
C GLY A 387 25.05 12.39 24.74
N ASN A 388 25.70 11.43 24.05
CA ASN A 388 25.56 11.28 22.61
C ASN A 388 24.60 10.13 22.32
N ASP A 389 23.71 10.33 21.37
CA ASP A 389 22.72 9.39 20.92
C ASP A 389 22.79 9.31 19.38
N PHE A 390 22.87 8.09 18.85
CA PHE A 390 23.04 7.87 17.42
C PHE A 390 22.04 6.83 16.93
N ALA A 391 21.18 7.20 15.98
CA ALA A 391 20.42 6.22 15.22
C ALA A 391 21.31 5.63 14.12
N ARG A 392 21.41 4.31 14.06
CA ARG A 392 22.17 3.57 13.04
C ARG A 392 21.26 2.98 11.97
N ALA A 393 20.04 2.58 12.33
CA ALA A 393 19.09 1.97 11.40
C ALA A 393 17.63 2.37 11.67
N VAL A 394 16.81 2.27 10.64
CA VAL A 394 15.38 2.56 10.68
C VAL A 394 14.60 1.53 9.86
N ALA A 395 13.45 1.08 10.38
CA ALA A 395 12.54 0.17 9.69
C ALA A 395 11.07 0.54 9.93
N LEU A 396 10.17 0.05 9.08
CA LEU A 396 8.73 0.22 9.23
C LEU A 396 8.02 -1.12 9.42
N ASP A 397 6.95 -1.12 10.20
CA ASP A 397 5.95 -2.18 10.13
C ASP A 397 4.84 -1.86 9.11
N GLN A 398 3.95 -2.83 8.87
CA GLN A 398 2.83 -2.67 7.92
C GLN A 398 1.80 -1.60 8.34
N ALA A 399 1.77 -1.20 9.62
CA ALA A 399 0.92 -0.12 10.11
C ALA A 399 1.60 1.25 9.96
N GLY A 400 2.84 1.30 9.46
CA GLY A 400 3.63 2.52 9.31
C GLY A 400 4.24 3.00 10.63
N ASN A 401 4.30 2.16 11.67
CA ASN A 401 5.08 2.48 12.86
C ASN A 401 6.57 2.38 12.51
N VAL A 402 7.35 3.27 13.12
CA VAL A 402 8.76 3.46 12.84
C VAL A 402 9.59 2.85 13.96
N TYR A 403 10.55 2.01 13.61
CA TYR A 403 11.50 1.41 14.54
C TYR A 403 12.87 2.01 14.28
N VAL A 404 13.52 2.51 15.33
CA VAL A 404 14.84 3.13 15.24
C VAL A 404 15.79 2.39 16.18
N ALA A 405 16.89 1.89 15.63
CA ALA A 405 17.94 1.21 16.38
C ALA A 405 19.22 2.04 16.41
N GLY A 406 19.94 2.00 17.54
CA GLY A 406 21.11 2.84 17.75
C GLY A 406 21.84 2.57 19.05
N HIS A 407 22.63 3.56 19.50
CA HIS A 407 23.29 3.54 20.80
C HIS A 407 23.27 4.92 21.47
N THR A 408 23.44 4.90 22.80
CA THR A 408 23.48 6.09 23.65
C THR A 408 24.59 6.01 24.68
N THR A 409 25.27 7.12 24.97
CA THR A 409 26.18 7.25 26.13
C THR A 409 25.46 7.80 27.37
N GLY A 410 24.13 7.89 27.35
CA GLY A 410 23.33 8.53 28.38
C GLY A 410 22.11 7.72 28.80
N VAL A 411 21.18 8.39 29.47
CA VAL A 411 19.96 7.82 30.05
C VAL A 411 18.78 8.13 29.13
N LEU A 412 18.35 7.18 28.31
CA LEU A 412 17.16 7.30 27.47
C LEU A 412 15.92 6.76 28.19
N ALA A 413 14.83 7.54 28.15
CA ALA A 413 13.54 7.19 28.74
C ALA A 413 13.61 6.70 30.22
N GLY A 414 14.58 7.21 30.99
CA GLY A 414 14.75 6.87 32.41
C GLY A 414 15.46 5.53 32.68
N THR A 415 16.00 4.87 31.65
CA THR A 415 16.83 3.68 31.82
C THR A 415 18.28 4.10 32.03
N ALA A 416 18.89 3.66 33.13
CA ALA A 416 20.28 4.00 33.43
C ALA A 416 21.22 3.42 32.37
N ASN A 417 22.26 4.18 32.01
CA ASN A 417 23.33 3.68 31.16
C ASN A 417 24.13 2.61 31.89
N GLY A 418 24.32 1.45 31.27
CA GLY A 418 25.05 0.33 31.85
C GLY A 418 26.56 0.56 31.92
N GLY A 419 27.12 1.36 31.01
CA GLY A 419 28.55 1.40 30.75
C GLY A 419 29.04 2.63 29.97
N ARG A 420 29.73 2.39 28.85
CA ARG A 420 30.22 3.44 27.95
C ARG A 420 29.12 3.86 26.97
N GLU A 421 28.49 2.88 26.34
CA GLU A 421 27.45 3.02 25.33
C GLU A 421 26.45 1.88 25.50
N ASP A 422 25.16 2.17 25.57
CA ASP A 422 24.11 1.15 25.56
C ASP A 422 23.41 1.16 24.19
N ALA A 423 23.06 -0.02 23.70
CA ALA A 423 22.19 -0.15 22.54
C ALA A 423 20.77 0.31 22.90
N PHE A 424 20.04 0.84 21.91
CA PHE A 424 18.62 1.10 22.07
C PHE A 424 17.79 0.69 20.86
N LEU A 425 16.52 0.40 21.12
CA LEU A 425 15.44 0.27 20.16
C LEU A 425 14.29 1.19 20.56
N ALA A 426 13.87 2.08 19.69
CA ALA A 426 12.72 2.94 19.87
C ALA A 426 11.62 2.58 18.86
N LYS A 427 10.36 2.70 19.27
CA LYS A 427 9.20 2.62 18.37
C LYS A 427 8.38 3.90 18.43
N LEU A 428 8.05 4.44 17.26
CA LEU A 428 7.15 5.57 17.08
C LEU A 428 5.94 5.14 16.24
N ASP A 429 4.80 5.79 16.42
CA ASP A 429 3.69 5.61 15.49
C ASP A 429 3.91 6.36 14.16
N SER A 430 2.99 6.19 13.21
CA SER A 430 3.08 6.81 11.88
C SER A 430 2.97 8.36 11.90
N ALA A 431 2.50 8.93 13.02
CA ALA A 431 2.45 10.36 13.29
C ALA A 431 3.69 10.88 14.05
N GLY A 432 4.66 9.99 14.33
CA GLY A 432 5.89 10.32 15.02
C GLY A 432 5.74 10.41 16.54
N ASN A 433 4.66 9.91 17.14
CA ASN A 433 4.57 9.85 18.60
C ASN A 433 5.42 8.68 19.12
N LEU A 434 6.30 8.94 20.08
CA LEU A 434 7.08 7.88 20.72
C LEU A 434 6.15 6.95 21.51
N LEU A 435 6.17 5.65 21.17
CA LEU A 435 5.40 4.62 21.84
C LEU A 435 6.20 3.97 22.98
N TRP A 436 7.46 3.64 22.72
CA TRP A 436 8.37 3.10 23.73
C TRP A 436 9.84 3.19 23.30
N ILE A 437 10.74 3.12 24.28
CA ILE A 437 12.18 2.90 24.12
C ILE A 437 12.58 1.68 24.96
N ARG A 438 13.51 0.89 24.43
CA ARG A 438 14.27 -0.13 25.15
C ARG A 438 15.73 0.21 25.01
N GLN A 439 16.34 0.60 26.12
CA GLN A 439 17.79 0.74 26.25
C GLN A 439 18.30 -0.52 26.96
N PHE A 440 19.35 -1.12 26.42
CA PHE A 440 19.94 -2.33 26.95
C PHE A 440 21.45 -2.34 26.64
N GLY A 441 22.22 -2.75 27.62
CA GLY A 441 23.68 -2.75 27.55
C GLY A 441 24.28 -3.43 28.76
N SER A 442 25.60 -3.45 28.80
CA SER A 442 26.43 -4.03 29.85
C SER A 442 27.31 -2.94 30.47
N ALA A 443 28.34 -3.34 31.25
CA ALA A 443 29.30 -2.38 31.80
C ALA A 443 30.23 -1.75 30.74
N ASP A 444 30.29 -2.31 29.54
CA ASP A 444 31.11 -1.80 28.44
C ASP A 444 30.24 -1.12 27.36
N GLY A 445 30.46 -1.41 26.08
CA GLY A 445 29.83 -0.70 24.96
C GLY A 445 29.04 -1.64 24.06
N GLU A 446 27.83 -1.22 23.72
CA GLU A 446 26.92 -1.90 22.82
C GLU A 446 26.33 -0.95 21.79
N ALA A 447 26.24 -1.44 20.55
CA ALA A 447 25.60 -0.71 19.47
C ALA A 447 24.64 -1.59 18.69
N ALA A 448 23.38 -1.17 18.60
CA ALA A 448 22.43 -1.74 17.65
C ALA A 448 22.61 -1.07 16.28
N ASN A 449 23.18 -1.81 15.33
CA ASN A 449 23.53 -1.30 14.00
C ASN A 449 22.45 -1.59 12.95
N GLY A 450 21.65 -2.64 13.14
CA GLY A 450 20.62 -3.06 12.20
C GLY A 450 19.27 -3.35 12.86
N VAL A 451 18.18 -3.06 12.16
CA VAL A 451 16.82 -3.44 12.56
C VAL A 451 15.99 -3.91 11.38
N GLY A 452 15.29 -5.03 11.55
CA GLY A 452 14.25 -5.52 10.63
C GLY A 452 12.95 -5.81 11.39
N VAL A 453 11.81 -5.78 10.70
CA VAL A 453 10.49 -5.96 11.33
C VAL A 453 9.68 -6.97 10.55
N ASP A 454 9.05 -7.92 11.23
CA ASP A 454 8.17 -8.91 10.59
C ASP A 454 6.75 -8.37 10.36
N ALA A 455 5.94 -9.14 9.63
CA ALA A 455 4.54 -8.79 9.33
C ALA A 455 3.65 -8.67 10.59
N ALA A 456 4.06 -9.23 11.73
CA ALA A 456 3.36 -9.12 13.00
C ALA A 456 3.82 -7.88 13.82
N GLY A 457 4.79 -7.11 13.33
CA GLY A 457 5.36 -5.96 14.02
C GLY A 457 6.38 -6.33 15.09
N ASN A 458 6.93 -7.56 15.08
CA ASN A 458 8.05 -7.91 15.94
C ASN A 458 9.34 -7.35 15.33
N ALA A 459 10.16 -6.70 16.15
CA ALA A 459 11.43 -6.14 15.74
C ALA A 459 12.58 -7.11 16.01
N TYR A 460 13.51 -7.19 15.07
CA TYR A 460 14.74 -7.95 15.15
C TYR A 460 15.89 -6.95 15.09
N VAL A 461 16.68 -6.88 16.15
CA VAL A 461 17.74 -5.89 16.31
C VAL A 461 19.07 -6.60 16.42
N GLY A 462 20.03 -6.20 15.61
CA GLY A 462 21.36 -6.78 15.56
C GLY A 462 22.45 -5.74 15.69
N GLY A 463 23.60 -6.15 16.19
CA GLY A 463 24.65 -5.21 16.56
C GLY A 463 25.89 -5.87 17.10
N SER A 464 26.71 -5.06 17.76
CA SER A 464 27.98 -5.46 18.38
C SER A 464 27.92 -5.26 19.90
N VAL A 465 28.59 -6.13 20.65
CA VAL A 465 28.61 -6.12 22.12
C VAL A 465 30.03 -6.44 22.64
N ILE A 466 30.63 -5.58 23.46
CA ILE A 466 32.03 -5.78 23.91
C ILE A 466 32.14 -6.90 24.97
N VAL A 467 31.21 -6.94 25.91
CA VAL A 467 31.13 -8.02 26.90
C VAL A 467 29.76 -8.64 26.89
N THR A 468 29.59 -9.74 27.59
CA THR A 468 28.34 -10.48 27.53
C THR A 468 27.17 -9.72 28.16
N ILE A 469 26.06 -9.58 27.41
CA ILE A 469 24.76 -9.25 28.01
C ILE A 469 24.11 -10.54 28.55
N GLU A 470 24.12 -11.62 27.76
CA GLU A 470 23.60 -12.96 28.11
C GLU A 470 24.53 -14.06 27.53
N GLY A 471 25.26 -14.86 28.34
CA GLY A 471 26.22 -15.89 27.86
C GLY A 471 27.67 -15.85 28.40
N ILE A 472 28.65 -16.28 27.60
CA ILE A 472 30.11 -16.23 27.86
C ILE A 472 30.75 -15.38 26.76
N PRO A 473 31.65 -14.41 27.06
CA PRO A 473 32.27 -13.58 26.02
C PRO A 473 33.11 -14.46 25.07
N ILE A 474 33.04 -14.17 23.77
CA ILE A 474 33.88 -14.81 22.76
C ILE A 474 34.68 -13.69 22.08
N GLY A 475 35.94 -13.52 22.49
CA GLY A 475 36.77 -12.42 21.98
C GLY A 475 36.47 -11.05 22.61
N ASP A 476 36.83 -9.98 21.88
CA ASP A 476 36.78 -8.59 22.35
C ASP A 476 35.46 -7.89 22.03
N THR A 477 34.79 -8.27 20.93
CA THR A 477 33.47 -7.77 20.56
C THR A 477 32.74 -8.87 19.84
N ASP A 478 31.53 -9.20 20.30
CA ASP A 478 30.67 -10.23 19.74
C ASP A 478 29.53 -9.62 18.92
N VAL A 479 28.89 -10.44 18.09
CA VAL A 479 27.61 -10.12 17.44
C VAL A 479 26.46 -10.46 18.38
N PHE A 480 25.45 -9.59 18.45
CA PHE A 480 24.15 -9.97 19.01
C PHE A 480 23.01 -9.86 18.01
N LEU A 481 21.95 -10.63 18.26
CA LEU A 481 20.65 -10.53 17.60
C LEU A 481 19.55 -10.74 18.66
N ALA A 482 18.62 -9.81 18.74
CA ALA A 482 17.52 -9.82 19.71
C ALA A 482 16.18 -9.68 18.99
N LYS A 483 15.14 -10.36 19.49
CA LYS A 483 13.77 -10.19 19.01
C LYS A 483 12.90 -9.56 20.08
N TYR A 484 12.11 -8.57 19.69
CA TYR A 484 11.14 -7.89 20.53
C TYR A 484 9.75 -8.00 19.92
N ASP A 485 8.73 -8.17 20.76
CA ASP A 485 7.34 -8.08 20.31
C ASP A 485 6.93 -6.63 19.96
N SER A 486 5.73 -6.46 19.39
CA SER A 486 5.22 -5.15 19.00
C SER A 486 5.02 -4.16 20.17
N SER A 487 5.00 -4.66 21.40
CA SER A 487 4.89 -3.91 22.65
C SER A 487 6.26 -3.62 23.29
N GLY A 488 7.33 -4.09 22.66
CA GLY A 488 8.71 -3.92 23.11
C GLY A 488 9.14 -4.93 24.17
N ASN A 489 8.46 -6.06 24.36
CA ASN A 489 8.96 -7.11 25.25
C ASN A 489 10.00 -7.96 24.51
N GLN A 490 11.18 -8.18 25.11
CA GLN A 490 12.18 -9.10 24.56
C GLN A 490 11.61 -10.53 24.56
N ILE A 491 11.63 -11.18 23.41
CA ILE A 491 11.22 -12.57 23.21
C ILE A 491 12.42 -13.49 23.37
N TRP A 492 13.53 -13.17 22.71
CA TRP A 492 14.79 -13.91 22.79
C TRP A 492 15.99 -13.02 22.44
N PHE A 493 17.17 -13.47 22.83
CA PHE A 493 18.46 -12.83 22.57
C PHE A 493 19.48 -13.93 22.19
N GLN A 494 20.35 -13.62 21.24
CA GLN A 494 21.42 -14.48 20.75
C GLN A 494 22.70 -13.67 20.70
N GLN A 495 23.78 -14.20 21.26
CA GLN A 495 25.13 -13.66 21.16
C GLN A 495 26.06 -14.72 20.56
N PHE A 496 26.88 -14.32 19.59
CA PHE A 496 27.81 -15.21 18.92
C PHE A 496 28.98 -14.42 18.31
N GLY A 497 30.12 -15.08 18.21
CA GLY A 497 31.33 -14.46 17.69
C GLY A 497 32.45 -15.48 17.47
N SER A 498 33.61 -14.95 17.16
CA SER A 498 34.90 -15.59 16.99
C SER A 498 35.80 -15.23 18.19
N THR A 499 37.11 -15.47 18.09
CA THR A 499 38.05 -15.09 19.17
C THR A 499 38.54 -13.65 19.06
N ASP A 500 38.08 -12.88 18.07
CA ASP A 500 38.47 -11.49 17.82
C ASP A 500 37.21 -10.60 17.80
N SER A 501 37.32 -9.36 17.30
CA SER A 501 36.20 -8.43 17.17
C SER A 501 35.31 -8.78 15.98
N ASP A 502 34.04 -9.03 16.26
CA ASP A 502 32.99 -9.30 15.29
C ASP A 502 31.91 -8.22 15.35
N ASN A 503 31.30 -7.92 14.21
CA ASN A 503 30.31 -6.86 14.09
C ASN A 503 29.06 -7.34 13.37
N GLY A 504 27.90 -7.20 14.00
CA GLY A 504 26.61 -7.30 13.32
C GLY A 504 26.22 -5.94 12.76
N ASN A 505 26.19 -5.80 11.44
CA ASN A 505 26.00 -4.49 10.78
C ASN A 505 24.59 -4.28 10.26
N ALA A 506 23.92 -5.34 9.78
CA ALA A 506 22.60 -5.21 9.17
C ALA A 506 21.71 -6.42 9.47
N VAL A 507 20.40 -6.17 9.57
CA VAL A 507 19.38 -7.19 9.84
C VAL A 507 18.25 -7.08 8.82
N ALA A 508 17.83 -8.23 8.28
CA ALA A 508 16.65 -8.34 7.43
C ALA A 508 15.75 -9.49 7.92
N VAL A 509 14.46 -9.42 7.56
CA VAL A 509 13.47 -10.43 7.95
C VAL A 509 12.75 -10.93 6.70
N ASP A 510 12.65 -12.25 6.55
CA ASP A 510 11.93 -12.84 5.42
C ASP A 510 10.41 -12.90 5.66
N ALA A 511 9.64 -13.21 4.63
CA ALA A 511 8.18 -13.28 4.71
C ALA A 511 7.66 -14.37 5.67
N ALA A 512 8.49 -15.34 6.06
CA ALA A 512 8.16 -16.35 7.05
C ALA A 512 8.51 -15.90 8.49
N GLY A 513 9.10 -14.72 8.66
CA GLY A 513 9.51 -14.17 9.95
C GLY A 513 10.89 -14.66 10.42
N ASN A 514 11.67 -15.33 9.57
CA ASN A 514 13.05 -15.69 9.92
C ASN A 514 13.94 -14.47 9.77
N SER A 515 14.87 -14.30 10.69
CA SER A 515 15.82 -13.18 10.68
C SER A 515 17.14 -13.58 10.07
N TRP A 516 17.73 -12.62 9.35
CA TRP A 516 19.03 -12.68 8.74
C TRP A 516 19.87 -11.55 9.31
N ILE A 517 21.10 -11.86 9.71
CA ILE A 517 22.07 -10.86 10.17
C ILE A 517 23.34 -11.01 9.34
N ALA A 518 23.88 -9.87 8.91
CA ALA A 518 25.11 -9.79 8.15
C ALA A 518 26.08 -8.82 8.81
N GLY A 519 27.37 -9.06 8.61
CA GLY A 519 28.43 -8.28 9.21
C GLY A 519 29.82 -8.81 8.90
N SER A 520 30.79 -8.54 9.75
CA SER A 520 32.14 -9.08 9.65
C SER A 520 32.53 -9.85 10.91
N MET A 521 33.34 -10.88 10.73
CA MET A 521 33.91 -11.66 11.83
C MET A 521 35.29 -12.19 11.44
N LEU A 522 36.11 -12.60 12.41
CA LEU A 522 37.43 -13.17 12.12
C LEU A 522 37.31 -14.30 11.09
N GLY A 523 38.04 -14.16 9.98
CA GLY A 523 38.05 -15.13 8.91
C GLY A 523 38.64 -16.47 9.35
N ASP A 524 38.05 -17.55 8.85
CA ASP A 524 38.59 -18.91 8.96
C ASP A 524 39.73 -19.20 7.95
N THR A 525 40.06 -18.22 7.10
CA THR A 525 41.11 -18.27 6.08
C THR A 525 42.51 -17.94 6.65
N PRO A 526 43.60 -18.45 6.03
CA PRO A 526 44.96 -18.14 6.45
C PRO A 526 45.28 -16.65 6.25
N GLY A 527 45.31 -15.87 7.33
CA GLY A 527 45.58 -14.43 7.29
C GLY A 527 45.00 -13.70 8.49
N GLY A 528 43.89 -14.22 9.03
CA GLY A 528 43.22 -13.64 10.20
C GLY A 528 42.56 -12.29 9.91
N GLU A 529 42.32 -11.97 8.64
CA GLU A 529 41.55 -10.79 8.27
C GLU A 529 40.05 -11.06 8.42
N PRO A 530 39.21 -10.04 8.66
CA PRO A 530 37.76 -10.24 8.81
C PRO A 530 37.11 -10.74 7.51
N ASN A 531 36.31 -11.81 7.58
CA ASN A 531 35.43 -12.24 6.51
C ASN A 531 34.04 -11.61 6.69
N ALA A 532 33.34 -11.34 5.59
CA ALA A 532 31.91 -11.07 5.65
C ALA A 532 31.18 -12.33 6.13
N PHE A 533 30.19 -12.20 6.99
CA PHE A 533 29.34 -13.33 7.37
C PHE A 533 27.87 -13.04 7.16
N VAL A 534 27.10 -14.11 7.04
CA VAL A 534 25.64 -14.11 7.10
C VAL A 534 25.19 -15.25 8.01
N ALA A 535 24.25 -14.97 8.90
CA ALA A 535 23.60 -15.98 9.71
C ALA A 535 22.07 -15.86 9.59
N LYS A 536 21.40 -17.02 9.57
CA LYS A 536 19.94 -17.11 9.52
C LYS A 536 19.41 -17.79 10.77
N TYR A 537 18.35 -17.21 11.34
CA TYR A 537 17.67 -17.70 12.53
C TYR A 537 16.19 -17.88 12.28
N ASP A 538 15.61 -18.92 12.84
CA ASP A 538 14.15 -19.11 12.81
C ASP A 538 13.42 -18.13 13.75
N THR A 539 12.08 -18.14 13.68
CA THR A 539 11.22 -17.26 14.49
C THR A 539 11.38 -17.46 16.01
N ALA A 540 11.88 -18.62 16.45
CA ALA A 540 12.12 -18.99 17.84
C ALA A 540 13.55 -18.63 18.32
N GLY A 541 14.39 -18.09 17.44
CA GLY A 541 15.77 -17.72 17.76
C GLY A 541 16.76 -18.88 17.61
N THR A 542 16.38 -20.00 16.99
CA THR A 542 17.33 -21.08 16.68
C THR A 542 18.14 -20.71 15.44
N ARG A 543 19.48 -20.73 15.55
CA ARG A 543 20.36 -20.54 14.40
C ARG A 543 20.20 -21.71 13.42
N LEU A 544 19.70 -21.41 12.22
CA LEU A 544 19.57 -22.38 11.14
C LEU A 544 20.93 -22.68 10.52
N TRP A 545 21.70 -21.62 10.23
CA TRP A 545 23.06 -21.72 9.70
C TRP A 545 23.80 -20.39 9.87
N LEU A 546 25.12 -20.44 9.74
CA LEU A 546 26.03 -19.29 9.63
C LEU A 546 27.10 -19.64 8.60
N HIS A 547 27.35 -18.72 7.68
CA HIS A 547 28.39 -18.83 6.67
C HIS A 547 29.25 -17.58 6.63
N GLN A 548 30.56 -17.80 6.49
CA GLN A 548 31.53 -16.76 6.20
C GLN A 548 31.87 -16.77 4.71
N PHE A 549 32.17 -15.59 4.18
CA PHE A 549 32.52 -15.33 2.80
C PHE A 549 33.66 -14.32 2.81
N GLY A 550 34.83 -14.73 2.34
CA GLY A 550 35.95 -13.82 2.24
C GLY A 550 37.11 -14.33 1.40
N SER A 551 38.19 -13.56 1.40
CA SER A 551 39.43 -13.81 0.71
C SER A 551 40.62 -13.88 1.70
N ASP A 552 41.84 -13.60 1.23
CA ASP A 552 43.02 -13.46 2.08
C ASP A 552 43.14 -12.05 2.71
N LEU A 553 42.28 -11.11 2.30
CA LEU A 553 42.16 -9.74 2.85
C LEU A 553 40.76 -9.53 3.42
N GLY A 554 40.53 -8.39 4.08
CA GLY A 554 39.27 -8.16 4.81
C GLY A 554 38.06 -7.86 3.92
N GLU A 555 36.92 -8.48 4.24
CA GLU A 555 35.58 -8.22 3.70
C GLU A 555 34.57 -7.85 4.80
N PHE A 556 33.79 -6.80 4.54
CA PHE A 556 32.85 -6.23 5.50
C PHE A 556 31.45 -6.16 4.89
N ALA A 557 30.54 -7.02 5.33
CA ALA A 557 29.13 -6.87 4.95
C ALA A 557 28.50 -5.70 5.71
N ASN A 558 27.91 -4.77 4.98
CA ASN A 558 27.34 -3.52 5.50
C ASN A 558 25.82 -3.43 5.33
N GLY A 559 25.24 -4.19 4.39
CA GLY A 559 23.81 -4.19 4.11
C GLY A 559 23.28 -5.57 3.75
N ILE A 560 22.03 -5.85 4.13
CA ILE A 560 21.31 -7.07 3.75
C ILE A 560 19.83 -6.77 3.51
N VAL A 561 19.26 -7.33 2.45
CA VAL A 561 17.81 -7.34 2.18
C VAL A 561 17.39 -8.74 1.72
N VAL A 562 16.12 -9.11 1.94
CA VAL A 562 15.58 -10.41 1.54
C VAL A 562 14.42 -10.22 0.57
N ASP A 563 14.45 -10.93 -0.55
CA ASP A 563 13.37 -10.89 -1.55
C ASP A 563 12.16 -11.76 -1.13
N ALA A 564 11.06 -11.63 -1.87
CA ALA A 564 9.85 -12.43 -1.65
C ALA A 564 10.06 -13.95 -1.90
N GLY A 565 11.14 -14.34 -2.59
CA GLY A 565 11.55 -15.73 -2.76
C GLY A 565 12.40 -16.27 -1.59
N GLY A 566 12.72 -15.42 -0.60
CA GLY A 566 13.56 -15.74 0.54
C GLY A 566 15.06 -15.70 0.27
N ASN A 567 15.50 -15.18 -0.89
CA ASN A 567 16.92 -14.99 -1.16
C ASN A 567 17.41 -13.70 -0.51
N ALA A 568 18.59 -13.75 0.11
CA ALA A 568 19.26 -12.60 0.65
C ALA A 568 20.20 -11.97 -0.39
N TYR A 569 20.21 -10.65 -0.45
CA TYR A 569 21.17 -9.84 -1.18
C TYR A 569 22.00 -9.07 -0.16
N VAL A 570 23.32 -9.22 -0.24
CA VAL A 570 24.25 -8.65 0.73
C VAL A 570 25.21 -7.73 0.00
N THR A 571 25.44 -6.56 0.59
CA THR A 571 26.35 -5.55 0.07
C THR A 571 27.42 -5.25 1.10
N GLY A 572 28.60 -4.89 0.65
CA GLY A 572 29.72 -4.63 1.55
C GLY A 572 30.93 -4.09 0.84
N THR A 573 32.03 -4.00 1.57
CA THR A 573 33.33 -3.61 1.04
C THR A 573 34.35 -4.74 1.11
N THR A 574 35.27 -4.77 0.15
CA THR A 574 36.36 -5.75 0.08
C THR A 574 37.69 -5.06 -0.16
N ASN A 575 38.72 -5.49 0.57
CA ASN A 575 40.11 -5.14 0.29
C ASN A 575 40.81 -6.17 -0.60
N GLY A 576 40.18 -7.33 -0.83
CA GLY A 576 40.73 -8.44 -1.60
C GLY A 576 39.92 -8.81 -2.82
N ASP A 577 40.43 -9.82 -3.54
CA ASP A 577 39.81 -10.41 -4.72
C ASP A 577 38.60 -11.28 -4.32
N PHE A 578 37.49 -10.63 -4.02
CA PHE A 578 36.26 -11.27 -3.56
C PHE A 578 35.30 -11.63 -4.71
N GLY A 579 35.79 -12.49 -5.59
CA GLY A 579 35.09 -12.91 -6.82
C GLY A 579 35.48 -12.06 -8.05
N PRO A 580 34.96 -12.41 -9.25
CA PRO A 580 35.20 -11.63 -10.46
C PRO A 580 34.19 -10.47 -10.61
N PRO A 581 34.61 -9.31 -11.17
CA PRO A 581 35.98 -8.98 -11.53
C PRO A 581 36.89 -8.85 -10.29
N PRO A 582 38.20 -9.11 -10.42
CA PRO A 582 39.15 -8.91 -9.32
C PRO A 582 39.11 -7.47 -8.79
N ASN A 583 39.61 -7.29 -7.58
CA ASN A 583 39.72 -5.98 -6.95
C ASN A 583 40.53 -5.02 -7.85
N ALA A 584 39.98 -3.84 -8.10
CA ALA A 584 40.56 -2.82 -8.97
C ALA A 584 41.61 -1.93 -8.28
N GLY A 585 41.87 -2.20 -6.99
CA GLY A 585 42.80 -1.51 -6.11
C GLY A 585 42.08 -0.70 -5.04
N GLY A 586 42.59 -0.75 -3.80
CA GLY A 586 41.95 -0.09 -2.65
C GLY A 586 40.78 -0.90 -2.11
N GLU A 587 39.77 -0.21 -1.59
CA GLU A 587 38.53 -0.80 -1.11
C GLU A 587 37.47 -0.75 -2.22
N ASP A 588 36.91 -1.90 -2.58
CA ASP A 588 35.86 -2.04 -3.60
C ASP A 588 34.52 -2.43 -2.97
N VAL A 589 33.41 -2.14 -3.67
CA VAL A 589 32.07 -2.55 -3.24
C VAL A 589 31.73 -3.90 -3.86
N PHE A 590 31.23 -4.85 -3.06
CA PHE A 590 30.67 -6.10 -3.56
C PHE A 590 29.15 -6.15 -3.34
N VAL A 591 28.50 -6.95 -4.19
CA VAL A 591 27.14 -7.43 -3.98
C VAL A 591 27.16 -8.94 -4.21
N PHE A 592 26.56 -9.73 -3.33
CA PHE A 592 26.30 -11.13 -3.62
C PHE A 592 24.88 -11.56 -3.23
N LYS A 593 24.46 -12.69 -3.81
CA LYS A 593 23.16 -13.31 -3.54
C LYS A 593 23.33 -14.65 -2.86
N ILE A 594 22.58 -14.88 -1.78
CA ILE A 594 22.49 -16.17 -1.08
C ILE A 594 21.05 -16.69 -1.13
N ASP A 595 20.89 -17.98 -1.41
CA ASP A 595 19.59 -18.65 -1.33
C ASP A 595 19.17 -18.96 0.14
N PRO A 596 17.91 -19.34 0.41
CA PRO A 596 17.45 -19.66 1.77
C PRO A 596 18.27 -20.73 2.52
N SER A 597 19.02 -21.57 1.81
CA SER A 597 19.85 -22.65 2.36
C SER A 597 21.24 -22.20 2.78
N GLY A 598 21.62 -20.95 2.47
CA GLY A 598 22.94 -20.40 2.78
C GLY A 598 23.94 -20.51 1.62
N LYS A 599 23.50 -20.98 0.45
CA LYS A 599 24.38 -21.16 -0.70
C LYS A 599 24.48 -19.88 -1.54
N LEU A 600 25.71 -19.46 -1.87
CA LEU A 600 25.98 -18.43 -2.87
C LEU A 600 25.40 -18.82 -4.23
N MET A 601 24.70 -17.89 -4.86
CA MET A 601 24.14 -18.07 -6.20
C MET A 601 25.07 -17.51 -7.26
N ASN A 602 25.43 -18.33 -8.26
CA ASN A 602 26.28 -17.92 -9.37
C ASN A 602 25.64 -16.80 -10.19
N GLY A 603 26.44 -15.79 -10.58
CA GLY A 603 25.98 -14.66 -11.41
C GLY A 603 25.36 -13.52 -10.60
N ALA A 604 25.94 -13.19 -9.46
CA ALA A 604 25.66 -11.98 -8.70
C ALA A 604 26.97 -11.57 -8.01
N HIS A 605 27.95 -11.16 -8.82
CA HIS A 605 29.15 -10.44 -8.41
C HIS A 605 29.17 -9.13 -9.19
#